data_AF-A0A660KSR7-F1
#
_entry.id   AF-A0A660KSR7-F1
#
_cell.length_a   1.000
_cell.length_b   1.000
_cell.length_c   1.000
_cell.angle_alpha   90.00
_cell.angle_beta   90.00
_cell.angle_gamma   90.00
#
_symmetry.space_group_name_H-M   'P 1'
#
loop_
_entity.id
_entity.type
_entity.pdbx_description
1 polymer ?
#
loop_
_entity_poly.entity_id
_entity_poly.type
_entity_poly.pdbx_seq_one_letter_code
_entity_poly.pdbx_strand_id
1 'polypeptide(L)'
;MARMPHIGAIIPWILLQYLTLVEVLTAREDAVKISLQEEKLQLFCEKIRQLQHEIVIKEQELPVAFVIFKSRWGAALAAQSQLHSHPLLWITKMAPEPRDVSWRSLAIPYRILPLYKIVVVLSASLLTIFFAIPVTAVQGIAKFEKLKKWFPPAMAVELIPGLSSILTGYLPSVILKGFIYIVPFAMFGMAKLGGCISKSKEEIKACNMVFYFLVGNVFFLSVLSGSLLDEIGESFTHPKSFPSRLASSVSAQADFFITYILTDGLSGFSFEILQPGLLIWHAIKSNTFGRRGEKNPYLYSLPYFRIIPMISLSVLIGMVYAVVAPLLLPFLIGYFCLGYVVYINQIEDVYDTVYETCGEYWPYIHLYILIAIILMQITMIGLFGLKAKPAASISTIPLLLFTLMFNEYCKKRFLPSFHHYSIQNAVENDELDVKSGQMEVNHENVINAYCPPCLRPVNFLESDSSSKQPLVSSS
;
A
#
# COMPACT_ATOMS: atom_id res chain seq x y z
N MET A 1 65.34 -49.88 -31.68
CA MET A 1 64.17 -49.10 -32.13
C MET A 1 63.09 -49.22 -31.05
N ALA A 2 63.20 -48.42 -29.98
CA ALA A 2 62.31 -48.47 -28.82
C ALA A 2 61.21 -47.42 -28.99
N ARG A 3 59.97 -47.85 -29.21
CA ARG A 3 58.79 -46.97 -29.17
C ARG A 3 58.32 -46.86 -27.72
N MET A 4 58.41 -45.66 -27.17
CA MET A 4 57.69 -45.28 -25.94
C MET A 4 56.18 -45.53 -26.14
N PRO A 5 55.49 -46.24 -25.23
CA PRO A 5 54.04 -46.26 -25.21
C PRO A 5 53.51 -44.93 -24.65
N HIS A 6 52.45 -44.45 -25.30
CA HIS A 6 51.82 -43.15 -25.17
C HIS A 6 51.49 -42.73 -23.72
N ILE A 7 52.24 -41.76 -23.20
CA ILE A 7 51.93 -40.98 -21.99
C ILE A 7 50.61 -40.18 -22.15
N GLY A 8 50.10 -40.02 -23.38
CA GLY A 8 48.89 -39.25 -23.68
C GLY A 8 47.54 -39.89 -23.29
N ALA A 9 47.49 -41.19 -22.96
CA ALA A 9 46.23 -41.88 -22.61
C ALA A 9 45.98 -42.02 -21.10
N ILE A 10 47.00 -41.81 -20.27
CA ILE A 10 46.91 -41.95 -18.80
C ILE A 10 46.37 -40.66 -18.17
N ILE A 11 46.73 -39.51 -18.74
CA ILE A 11 46.33 -38.18 -18.24
C ILE A 11 44.80 -37.97 -18.30
N PRO A 12 44.09 -38.30 -19.40
CA PRO A 12 42.64 -38.15 -19.47
C PRO A 12 41.88 -39.06 -18.50
N TRP A 13 42.38 -40.28 -18.25
CA TRP A 13 41.75 -41.23 -17.34
C TRP A 13 41.86 -40.81 -15.88
N ILE A 14 43.04 -40.31 -15.47
CA ILE A 14 43.25 -39.75 -14.13
C ILE A 14 42.40 -38.48 -13.93
N LEU A 15 42.28 -37.61 -14.94
CA LEU A 15 41.42 -36.43 -14.89
C LEU A 15 39.94 -36.78 -14.73
N LEU A 16 39.45 -37.81 -15.44
CA LEU A 16 38.07 -38.28 -15.33
C LEU A 16 37.78 -38.91 -13.96
N GLN A 17 38.76 -39.63 -13.42
CA GLN A 17 38.65 -40.23 -12.08
C GLN A 17 38.76 -39.16 -10.97
N TYR A 18 39.53 -38.10 -11.18
CA TYR A 18 39.59 -36.96 -10.27
C TYR A 18 38.31 -36.12 -10.31
N LEU A 19 37.75 -35.88 -11.50
CA LEU A 19 36.47 -35.17 -11.68
C LEU A 19 35.30 -35.91 -11.02
N THR A 20 35.22 -37.23 -11.21
CA THR A 20 34.19 -38.05 -10.55
C THR A 20 34.36 -38.10 -9.03
N LEU A 21 35.60 -38.11 -8.54
CA LEU A 21 35.89 -38.11 -7.10
C LEU A 21 35.62 -36.73 -6.47
N VAL A 22 35.87 -35.64 -7.20
CA VAL A 22 35.48 -34.28 -6.81
C VAL A 22 33.95 -34.15 -6.80
N GLU A 23 33.23 -34.64 -7.82
CA GLU A 23 31.76 -34.65 -7.84
C GLU A 23 31.17 -35.44 -6.66
N VAL A 24 31.72 -36.63 -6.36
CA VAL A 24 31.29 -37.45 -5.22
C VAL A 24 31.60 -36.78 -3.88
N LEU A 25 32.75 -36.11 -3.75
CA LEU A 25 33.09 -35.34 -2.55
C LEU A 25 32.17 -34.12 -2.36
N THR A 26 31.86 -33.39 -3.43
CA THR A 26 30.91 -32.26 -3.39
C THR A 26 29.49 -32.74 -3.05
N ALA A 27 29.03 -33.85 -3.64
CA ALA A 27 27.73 -34.43 -3.33
C ALA A 27 27.64 -34.92 -1.88
N ARG A 28 28.75 -35.43 -1.33
CA ARG A 28 28.84 -35.85 0.08
C ARG A 28 28.83 -34.65 1.04
N GLU A 29 29.57 -33.58 0.73
CA GLU A 29 29.51 -32.34 1.52
C GLU A 29 28.12 -31.72 1.51
N ASP A 30 27.44 -31.73 0.36
CA ASP A 30 26.07 -31.22 0.26
C ASP A 30 25.06 -32.12 0.98
N ALA A 31 25.22 -33.45 0.93
CA ALA A 31 24.41 -34.38 1.73
C ALA A 31 24.61 -34.16 3.24
N VAL A 32 25.84 -33.90 3.69
CA VAL A 32 26.13 -33.57 5.10
C VAL A 32 25.48 -32.23 5.48
N LYS A 33 25.58 -31.19 4.64
CA LYS A 33 24.90 -29.90 4.88
C LYS A 33 23.37 -30.04 4.93
N ILE A 34 22.79 -30.86 4.06
CA ILE A 34 21.34 -31.15 4.05
C ILE A 34 20.95 -31.86 5.35
N SER A 35 21.68 -32.90 5.74
CA SER A 35 21.39 -33.61 7.00
C SER A 35 21.50 -32.71 8.24
N LEU A 36 22.47 -31.78 8.26
CA LEU A 36 22.60 -30.78 9.31
C LEU A 36 21.43 -29.77 9.31
N GLN A 37 20.92 -29.40 8.14
CA GLN A 37 19.75 -28.54 8.02
C GLN A 37 18.46 -29.26 8.43
N GLU A 38 18.32 -30.54 8.09
CA GLU A 38 17.21 -31.40 8.52
C GLU A 38 17.22 -31.58 10.04
N GLU A 39 18.38 -31.82 10.65
CA GLU A 39 18.52 -31.91 12.10
C GLU A 39 18.15 -30.58 12.78
N LYS A 40 18.62 -29.45 12.23
CA LYS A 40 18.19 -28.11 12.71
C LYS A 40 16.69 -27.90 12.56
N LEU A 41 16.09 -28.34 11.45
CA LEU A 41 14.66 -28.23 11.21
C LEU A 41 13.88 -29.07 12.22
N GLN A 42 14.30 -30.31 12.48
CA GLN A 42 13.71 -31.18 13.49
C GLN A 42 13.80 -30.56 14.89
N LEU A 43 14.96 -30.01 15.25
CA LEU A 43 15.15 -29.30 16.52
C LEU A 43 14.22 -28.08 16.64
N PHE A 44 14.04 -27.32 15.57
CA PHE A 44 13.07 -26.23 15.56
C PHE A 44 11.64 -26.73 15.69
N CYS A 45 11.27 -27.82 15.02
CA CYS A 45 9.92 -28.41 15.11
C CYS A 45 9.62 -28.89 16.52
N GLU A 46 10.58 -29.55 17.16
CA GLU A 46 10.45 -30.01 18.54
C GLU A 46 10.33 -28.84 19.50
N LYS A 47 11.12 -27.77 19.31
CA LYS A 47 10.98 -26.53 20.08
C LYS A 47 9.63 -25.86 19.88
N ILE A 48 9.09 -25.85 18.66
CA ILE A 48 7.74 -25.32 18.38
C ILE A 48 6.68 -26.14 19.11
N ARG A 49 6.76 -27.48 19.06
CA ARG A 49 5.83 -28.36 19.78
C ARG A 49 5.91 -28.17 21.30
N GLN A 50 7.11 -28.01 21.85
CA GLN A 50 7.32 -27.69 23.26
C GLN A 50 6.65 -26.36 23.64
N LEU A 51 6.84 -25.31 22.83
CA LEU A 51 6.20 -24.00 23.07
C LEU A 51 4.67 -24.07 22.94
N GLN A 52 4.15 -24.81 21.96
CA GLN A 52 2.70 -25.04 21.82
C GLN A 52 2.14 -25.73 23.07
N HIS A 53 2.80 -26.77 23.54
CA HIS A 53 2.39 -27.50 24.74
C HIS A 53 2.47 -26.63 26.00
N GLU A 54 3.51 -25.80 26.13
CA GLU A 54 3.66 -24.85 27.24
C GLU A 54 2.54 -23.79 27.24
N ILE A 55 2.13 -23.29 26.07
CA ILE A 55 1.02 -22.34 25.94
C ILE A 55 -0.30 -22.97 26.41
N VAL A 56 -0.57 -24.21 25.98
CA VAL A 56 -1.78 -24.95 26.36
C VAL A 56 -1.80 -25.23 27.86
N ILE A 57 -0.67 -25.62 28.45
CA ILE A 57 -0.55 -25.90 29.89
C ILE A 57 -0.68 -24.64 30.74
N LYS A 58 -0.11 -23.51 30.29
CA LYS A 58 -0.10 -22.27 31.09
C LYS A 58 -1.41 -21.50 31.05
N GLU A 59 -2.43 -21.96 30.32
CA GLU A 59 -3.71 -21.26 30.14
C GLU A 59 -3.51 -19.76 29.90
N GLN A 60 -2.52 -19.39 29.06
CA GLN A 60 -2.27 -18.00 28.70
C GLN A 60 -3.35 -17.54 27.72
N GLU A 61 -4.55 -17.35 28.24
CA GLU A 61 -5.69 -16.87 27.50
C GLU A 61 -5.58 -15.35 27.31
N LEU A 62 -5.68 -14.92 26.05
CA LEU A 62 -5.82 -13.52 25.74
C LEU A 62 -7.27 -13.09 26.04
N PRO A 63 -7.51 -11.83 26.47
CA PRO A 63 -8.86 -11.31 26.71
C PRO A 63 -9.59 -10.99 25.38
N VAL A 64 -9.52 -11.91 24.43
CA VAL A 64 -10.08 -11.84 23.08
C VAL A 64 -10.58 -13.22 22.71
N ALA A 65 -11.82 -13.31 22.24
CA ALA A 65 -12.42 -14.55 21.79
C ALA A 65 -13.17 -14.34 20.47
N PHE A 66 -13.19 -15.37 19.63
CA PHE A 66 -14.08 -15.44 18.48
C PHE A 66 -15.36 -16.15 18.90
N VAL A 67 -16.50 -15.49 18.72
CA VAL A 67 -17.82 -16.04 19.07
C VAL A 67 -18.56 -16.34 17.77
N ILE A 68 -18.98 -17.60 17.62
CA ILE A 68 -19.69 -18.09 16.44
C ILE A 68 -21.17 -18.24 16.80
N PHE A 69 -22.05 -17.82 15.90
CA PHE A 69 -23.50 -17.91 16.05
C PHE A 69 -24.07 -18.90 15.04
N LYS A 70 -25.23 -19.48 15.36
CA LYS A 70 -25.94 -20.40 14.45
C LYS A 70 -26.52 -19.73 13.21
N SER A 71 -26.70 -18.41 13.25
CA SER A 71 -27.28 -17.60 12.17
C SER A 71 -26.47 -16.34 11.95
N ARG A 72 -26.37 -15.88 10.70
CA ARG A 72 -25.71 -14.61 10.34
C ARG A 72 -26.44 -13.43 10.98
N TRP A 73 -27.77 -13.53 11.07
CA TRP A 73 -28.59 -12.56 11.78
C TRP A 73 -28.16 -12.35 13.24
N GLY A 74 -27.96 -13.44 13.98
CA GLY A 74 -27.53 -13.39 15.39
C GLY A 74 -26.14 -12.77 15.54
N ALA A 75 -25.21 -13.13 14.65
CA ALA A 75 -23.87 -12.56 14.63
C ALA A 75 -23.89 -11.05 14.34
N ALA A 76 -24.68 -10.62 13.34
CA ALA A 76 -24.79 -9.21 12.98
C ALA A 76 -25.37 -8.38 14.14
N LEU A 77 -26.39 -8.87 14.83
CA LEU A 77 -26.96 -8.19 16.00
C LEU A 77 -25.96 -8.09 17.16
N ALA A 78 -25.26 -9.18 17.47
CA ALA A 78 -24.27 -9.18 18.55
C ALA A 78 -23.10 -8.23 18.26
N ALA A 79 -22.67 -8.12 17.01
CA ALA A 79 -21.58 -7.24 16.60
C ALA A 79 -21.95 -5.75 16.56
N GLN A 80 -23.23 -5.42 16.38
CA GLN A 80 -23.72 -4.04 16.26
C GLN A 80 -24.29 -3.48 17.57
N SER A 81 -24.56 -4.35 18.56
CA SER A 81 -25.14 -3.96 19.84
C SER A 81 -24.08 -3.71 20.92
N GLN A 82 -24.37 -2.77 21.82
CA GLN A 82 -23.58 -2.58 23.03
C GLN A 82 -24.03 -3.60 24.09
N LEU A 83 -23.16 -4.55 24.42
CA LEU A 83 -23.48 -5.64 25.36
C LEU A 83 -23.41 -5.25 26.84
N HIS A 84 -22.56 -4.28 27.19
CA HIS A 84 -22.30 -3.91 28.58
C HIS A 84 -22.38 -2.39 28.79
N SER A 85 -22.80 -1.94 29.98
CA SER A 85 -22.95 -0.50 30.27
C SER A 85 -21.61 0.25 30.24
N HIS A 86 -20.52 -0.41 30.64
CA HIS A 86 -19.17 0.13 30.54
C HIS A 86 -18.60 -0.05 29.11
N PRO A 87 -18.25 1.03 28.38
CA PRO A 87 -17.94 0.97 26.94
C PRO A 87 -16.59 0.32 26.60
N LEU A 88 -15.70 0.16 27.58
CA LEU A 88 -14.38 -0.51 27.37
C LEU A 88 -14.41 -2.01 27.67
N LEU A 89 -15.54 -2.57 28.09
CA LEU A 89 -15.71 -3.99 28.40
C LEU A 89 -16.63 -4.63 27.34
N TRP A 90 -16.36 -5.88 26.98
CA TRP A 90 -17.17 -6.66 26.03
C TRP A 90 -17.42 -5.94 24.70
N ILE A 91 -16.35 -5.40 24.10
CA ILE A 91 -16.42 -4.73 22.81
C ILE A 91 -16.56 -5.79 21.71
N THR A 92 -17.73 -5.81 21.07
CA THR A 92 -18.00 -6.69 19.93
C THR A 92 -17.73 -5.96 18.61
N LYS A 93 -17.21 -6.71 17.64
CA LYS A 93 -17.02 -6.28 16.25
C LYS A 93 -17.23 -7.48 15.34
N MET A 94 -17.66 -7.23 14.10
CA MET A 94 -17.66 -8.27 13.08
C MET A 94 -16.22 -8.80 12.90
N ALA A 95 -16.06 -10.12 13.02
CA ALA A 95 -14.77 -10.76 12.82
C ALA A 95 -14.36 -10.62 11.35
N PRO A 96 -13.10 -10.25 11.05
CA PRO A 96 -12.60 -10.26 9.69
C PRO A 96 -12.44 -11.71 9.20
N GLU A 97 -12.34 -11.90 7.89
CA GLU A 97 -12.06 -13.21 7.29
C GLU A 97 -10.83 -13.85 7.95
N PRO A 98 -10.81 -15.18 8.19
CA PRO A 98 -9.67 -15.87 8.80
C PRO A 98 -8.29 -15.56 8.20
N ARG A 99 -8.22 -15.28 6.89
CA ARG A 99 -6.98 -14.89 6.19
C ARG A 99 -6.55 -13.44 6.47
N ASP A 100 -7.54 -12.58 6.71
CA ASP A 100 -7.37 -11.15 7.00
C ASP A 100 -7.08 -10.87 8.49
N VAL A 101 -7.29 -11.83 9.40
CA VAL A 101 -6.99 -11.68 10.84
C VAL A 101 -5.51 -11.33 11.07
N SER A 102 -5.26 -10.25 11.82
CA SER A 102 -3.92 -9.86 12.27
C SER A 102 -3.65 -10.40 13.69
N TRP A 103 -3.17 -11.64 13.77
CA TRP A 103 -2.93 -12.35 15.03
C TRP A 103 -1.97 -11.62 15.99
N ARG A 104 -0.96 -10.93 15.47
CA ARG A 104 0.00 -10.16 16.30
C ARG A 104 -0.66 -8.98 16.97
N SER A 105 -1.58 -8.31 16.28
CA SER A 105 -2.31 -7.15 16.78
C SER A 105 -3.34 -7.52 17.84
N LEU A 106 -3.90 -8.74 17.78
CA LEU A 106 -4.85 -9.25 18.79
C LEU A 106 -4.23 -9.48 20.16
N ALA A 107 -2.92 -9.72 20.23
CA ALA A 107 -2.21 -9.89 21.50
C ALA A 107 -2.01 -8.57 22.26
N ILE A 108 -2.27 -7.41 21.64
CA ILE A 108 -2.08 -6.09 22.25
C ILE A 108 -3.26 -5.78 23.19
N PRO A 109 -3.01 -5.53 24.49
CA PRO A 109 -4.06 -5.16 25.42
C PRO A 109 -4.81 -3.89 24.98
N TYR A 110 -6.14 -3.91 25.06
CA TYR A 110 -6.98 -2.79 24.61
C TYR A 110 -6.65 -1.47 25.33
N ARG A 111 -6.20 -1.54 26.60
CA ARG A 111 -5.84 -0.36 27.41
C ARG A 111 -4.66 0.44 26.85
N ILE A 112 -3.69 -0.22 26.21
CA ILE A 112 -2.51 0.45 25.66
C ILE A 112 -2.69 0.82 24.18
N LEU A 113 -3.72 0.29 23.52
CA LEU A 113 -4.00 0.56 22.10
C LEU A 113 -4.12 2.05 21.72
N PRO A 114 -4.74 2.94 22.54
CA PRO A 114 -4.75 4.37 22.26
C PRO A 114 -3.35 4.99 22.19
N LEU A 115 -2.43 4.56 23.05
CA LEU A 115 -1.04 5.04 23.05
C LEU A 115 -0.33 4.65 21.74
N TYR A 116 -0.46 3.40 21.29
CA TYR A 116 0.08 2.97 19.99
C TYR A 116 -0.50 3.80 18.84
N LYS A 117 -1.79 4.09 18.86
CA LYS A 117 -2.41 4.95 17.82
C LYS A 117 -1.83 6.35 17.81
N ILE A 118 -1.62 6.97 18.97
CA ILE A 118 -0.99 8.29 19.10
C ILE A 118 0.45 8.23 18.58
N VAL A 119 1.24 7.23 18.99
CA VAL A 119 2.63 7.06 18.53
C VAL A 119 2.71 6.93 17.01
N VAL A 120 1.81 6.15 16.39
CA VAL A 120 1.77 6.00 14.93
C VAL A 120 1.46 7.32 14.23
N VAL A 121 0.49 8.10 14.73
CA VAL A 121 0.16 9.42 14.18
C VAL A 121 1.33 10.38 14.34
N LEU A 122 1.94 10.45 15.53
CA LEU A 122 3.08 11.32 15.81
C LEU A 122 4.27 10.98 14.90
N SER A 123 4.59 9.70 14.76
CA SER A 123 5.68 9.21 13.91
C SER A 123 5.45 9.54 12.44
N ALA A 124 4.21 9.39 11.96
CA ALA A 124 3.86 9.74 10.59
C ALA A 124 3.89 11.25 10.34
N SER A 125 3.43 12.06 11.29
CA SER A 125 3.55 13.52 11.23
C SER A 125 5.02 13.96 11.21
N LEU A 126 5.86 13.38 12.06
CA LEU A 126 7.30 13.65 12.07
C LEU A 126 7.97 13.26 10.76
N LEU A 127 7.64 12.08 10.20
CA LEU A 127 8.12 11.66 8.89
C LEU A 127 7.69 12.63 7.78
N THR A 128 6.45 13.13 7.84
CA THR A 128 5.91 14.10 6.89
C THR A 128 6.69 15.43 6.95
N ILE A 129 7.01 15.91 8.14
CA ILE A 129 7.78 17.15 8.34
C ILE A 129 9.24 16.95 7.90
N PHE A 130 9.85 15.82 8.26
CA PHE A 130 11.24 15.52 7.87
C PHE A 130 11.41 15.44 6.35
N PHE A 131 10.43 14.86 5.65
CA PHE A 131 10.43 14.77 4.19
C PHE A 131 10.21 16.12 3.48
N ALA A 132 9.87 17.19 4.20
CA ALA A 132 9.83 18.53 3.61
C ALA A 132 11.22 18.95 3.11
N ILE A 133 12.29 18.53 3.77
CA ILE A 133 13.68 18.88 3.43
C ILE A 133 14.07 18.36 2.04
N PRO A 134 14.01 17.04 1.73
CA PRO A 134 14.36 16.55 0.41
C PRO A 134 13.44 17.09 -0.69
N VAL A 135 12.15 17.27 -0.41
CA VAL A 135 11.20 17.82 -1.39
C VAL A 135 11.55 19.27 -1.74
N THR A 136 11.77 20.12 -0.74
CA THR A 136 12.18 21.52 -0.97
C THR A 136 13.54 21.63 -1.64
N ALA A 137 14.49 20.74 -1.31
CA ALA A 137 15.77 20.67 -2.00
C ALA A 137 15.60 20.35 -3.49
N VAL A 138 14.75 19.36 -3.84
CA VAL A 138 14.44 19.02 -5.22
C VAL A 138 13.77 20.17 -5.96
N GLN A 139 12.85 20.89 -5.31
CA GLN A 139 12.22 22.08 -5.92
C GLN A 139 13.17 23.27 -6.06
N GLY A 140 14.20 23.35 -5.21
CA GLY A 140 15.33 24.25 -5.41
C GLY A 140 16.10 23.93 -6.70
N ILE A 141 16.36 22.64 -6.97
CA ILE A 141 17.03 22.18 -8.20
C ILE A 141 16.17 22.47 -9.43
N ALA A 142 14.86 22.23 -9.38
CA ALA A 142 13.94 22.54 -10.49
C ALA A 142 13.96 24.03 -10.88
N LYS A 143 14.34 24.93 -9.96
CA LYS A 143 14.50 26.37 -10.19
C LYS A 143 15.95 26.81 -10.30
N PHE A 144 16.82 25.94 -10.82
CA PHE A 144 18.23 26.20 -11.07
C PHE A 144 18.51 27.58 -11.71
N GLU A 145 17.63 28.05 -12.59
CA GLU A 145 17.67 29.40 -13.21
C GLU A 145 17.74 30.55 -12.18
N LYS A 146 17.00 30.44 -11.06
CA LYS A 146 17.03 31.44 -9.97
C LYS A 146 18.22 31.25 -9.05
N LEU A 147 18.67 30.00 -8.86
CA LEU A 147 19.84 29.63 -8.05
C LEU A 147 21.17 30.06 -8.71
N LYS A 148 21.21 30.10 -10.05
CA LYS A 148 22.33 30.59 -10.88
C LYS A 148 22.77 32.00 -10.50
N LYS A 149 21.82 32.84 -10.06
CA LYS A 149 22.06 34.22 -9.62
C LYS A 149 22.77 34.31 -8.26
N TRP A 150 22.73 33.24 -7.47
CA TRP A 150 23.26 33.19 -6.09
C TRP A 150 24.50 32.28 -5.97
N PHE A 151 24.74 31.35 -6.89
CA PHE A 151 25.86 30.40 -6.83
C PHE A 151 26.62 30.28 -8.19
N PRO A 152 27.73 31.02 -8.39
CA PRO A 152 28.50 31.07 -9.65
C PRO A 152 29.09 29.73 -10.19
N PRO A 153 29.47 28.72 -9.37
CA PRO A 153 29.99 27.44 -9.88
C PRO A 153 28.99 26.63 -10.73
N ALA A 154 27.70 26.97 -10.67
CA ALA A 154 26.63 26.31 -11.42
C ALA A 154 26.72 26.51 -12.96
N MET A 155 27.47 27.51 -13.44
CA MET A 155 27.67 27.77 -14.88
C MET A 155 28.44 26.65 -15.62
N ALA A 156 29.15 25.77 -14.92
CA ALA A 156 29.87 24.65 -15.57
C ALA A 156 28.94 23.64 -16.27
N VAL A 157 27.65 23.59 -15.88
CA VAL A 157 26.64 22.69 -16.44
C VAL A 157 26.15 23.16 -17.83
N GLU A 158 26.33 24.45 -18.16
CA GLU A 158 25.95 25.03 -19.45
C GLU A 158 26.86 24.64 -20.61
N LEU A 159 28.01 24.01 -20.34
CA LEU A 159 28.98 23.66 -21.38
C LEU A 159 28.49 22.53 -22.32
N ILE A 160 27.41 21.83 -21.97
CA ILE A 160 26.86 20.71 -22.74
C ILE A 160 25.45 21.05 -23.24
N PRO A 161 25.23 21.23 -24.55
CA PRO A 161 23.92 21.55 -25.11
C PRO A 161 22.92 20.42 -24.81
N GLY A 162 21.74 20.77 -24.28
CA GLY A 162 20.66 19.84 -23.94
C GLY A 162 20.70 19.26 -22.52
N LEU A 163 21.85 19.28 -21.83
CA LEU A 163 21.96 18.78 -20.47
C LEU A 163 21.19 19.66 -19.47
N SER A 164 21.17 20.98 -19.69
CA SER A 164 20.45 21.92 -18.83
C SER A 164 18.94 21.65 -18.80
N SER A 165 18.30 21.38 -19.95
CA SER A 165 16.85 21.10 -20.04
C SER A 165 16.45 19.78 -19.36
N ILE A 166 17.30 18.76 -19.44
CA ILE A 166 17.08 17.48 -18.76
C ILE A 166 17.26 17.66 -17.24
N LEU A 167 18.28 18.42 -16.83
CA LEU A 167 18.59 18.66 -15.43
C LEU A 167 17.55 19.52 -14.72
N THR A 168 16.93 20.49 -15.42
CA THR A 168 15.94 21.40 -14.84
C THR A 168 14.51 20.85 -14.90
N GLY A 169 14.16 20.05 -15.91
CA GLY A 169 12.80 19.52 -16.09
C GLY A 169 12.59 18.10 -15.56
N TYR A 170 13.39 17.14 -16.02
CA TYR A 170 13.13 15.71 -15.78
C TYR A 170 13.79 15.19 -14.49
N LEU A 171 15.04 15.59 -14.23
CA LEU A 171 15.81 15.10 -13.09
C LEU A 171 15.12 15.34 -11.72
N PRO A 172 14.54 16.53 -11.44
CA PRO A 172 13.84 16.76 -10.18
C PRO A 172 12.66 15.79 -9.98
N SER A 173 11.90 15.53 -11.05
CA SER A 173 10.76 14.62 -11.04
C SER A 173 11.18 13.18 -10.73
N VAL A 174 12.29 12.70 -11.30
CA VAL A 174 12.83 11.35 -11.04
C VAL A 174 13.36 11.22 -9.61
N ILE A 175 14.12 12.21 -9.14
CA ILE A 175 14.67 12.20 -7.76
C ILE A 175 13.51 12.21 -6.75
N LEU A 176 12.51 13.08 -6.96
CA LEU A 176 11.33 13.15 -6.10
C LEU A 176 10.59 11.82 -6.08
N LYS A 177 10.37 11.20 -7.24
CA LYS A 177 9.72 9.90 -7.34
C LYS A 177 10.49 8.79 -6.61
N GLY A 178 11.83 8.81 -6.68
CA GLY A 178 12.69 7.91 -5.93
C GLY A 178 12.51 8.05 -4.41
N PHE A 179 12.50 9.27 -3.88
CA PHE A 179 12.26 9.51 -2.46
C PHE A 179 10.85 9.11 -2.02
N ILE A 180 9.83 9.45 -2.81
CA ILE A 180 8.43 9.12 -2.50
C ILE A 180 8.20 7.61 -2.51
N TYR A 181 8.91 6.84 -3.34
CA TYR A 181 8.73 5.39 -3.44
C TYR A 181 8.91 4.66 -2.10
N ILE A 182 9.80 5.14 -1.23
CA ILE A 182 10.08 4.53 0.08
C ILE A 182 8.95 4.80 1.10
N VAL A 183 8.22 5.91 0.94
CA VAL A 183 7.27 6.40 1.95
C VAL A 183 6.10 5.47 2.20
N PRO A 184 5.41 4.91 1.18
CA PRO A 184 4.33 3.95 1.40
C PRO A 184 4.75 2.74 2.23
N PHE A 185 5.96 2.22 2.02
CA PHE A 185 6.48 1.09 2.78
C PHE A 185 6.77 1.46 4.24
N ALA A 186 7.34 2.64 4.48
CA ALA A 186 7.56 3.15 5.83
C ALA A 186 6.23 3.38 6.58
N MET A 187 5.24 4.00 5.93
CA MET A 187 3.90 4.22 6.48
C MET A 187 3.16 2.91 6.76
N PHE A 188 3.29 1.91 5.90
CA PHE A 188 2.74 0.58 6.13
C PHE A 188 3.38 -0.12 7.34
N GLY A 189 4.70 -0.02 7.49
CA GLY A 189 5.40 -0.50 8.69
C GLY A 189 4.87 0.13 9.98
N MET A 190 4.65 1.45 9.98
CA MET A 190 4.04 2.16 11.12
C MET A 190 2.58 1.77 11.33
N ALA A 191 1.81 1.52 10.27
CA ALA A 191 0.41 1.11 10.39
C ALA A 191 0.27 -0.26 11.09
N LYS A 192 1.17 -1.21 10.82
CA LYS A 192 1.24 -2.52 11.50
C LYS A 192 1.46 -2.42 13.00
N LEU A 193 2.24 -1.42 13.45
CA LEU A 193 2.44 -1.16 14.87
C LEU A 193 1.19 -0.57 15.55
N GLY A 194 0.20 -0.11 14.77
CA GLY A 194 -1.01 0.53 15.28
C GLY A 194 -2.05 -0.40 15.93
N GLY A 195 -1.83 -1.73 15.90
CA GLY A 195 -2.70 -2.72 16.53
C GLY A 195 -4.10 -2.84 15.90
N CYS A 196 -4.19 -2.81 14.56
CA CYS A 196 -5.46 -3.04 13.87
C CYS A 196 -5.81 -4.54 13.87
N ILE A 197 -7.10 -4.87 14.00
CA ILE A 197 -7.57 -6.26 14.15
C ILE A 197 -7.38 -7.08 12.86
N SER A 198 -7.41 -6.44 11.69
CA SER A 198 -7.25 -7.10 10.40
C SER A 198 -6.23 -6.41 9.51
N LYS A 199 -5.63 -7.15 8.58
CA LYS A 199 -4.58 -6.70 7.67
C LYS A 199 -5.12 -5.67 6.67
N SER A 200 -6.35 -5.84 6.18
CA SER A 200 -7.03 -4.87 5.34
C SER A 200 -7.14 -3.51 6.02
N LYS A 201 -7.48 -3.48 7.32
CA LYS A 201 -7.53 -2.24 8.11
C LYS A 201 -6.16 -1.63 8.36
N GLU A 202 -5.10 -2.44 8.45
CA GLU A 202 -3.71 -1.95 8.49
C GLU A 202 -3.36 -1.24 7.17
N GLU A 203 -3.71 -1.84 6.03
CA GLU A 203 -3.46 -1.27 4.70
C GLU A 203 -4.29 -0.01 4.42
N ILE A 204 -5.58 0.01 4.79
CA ILE A 204 -6.44 1.20 4.71
C ILE A 204 -5.85 2.35 5.55
N LYS A 205 -5.35 2.04 6.76
CA LYS A 205 -4.70 3.05 7.60
C LYS A 205 -3.44 3.60 6.94
N ALA A 206 -2.60 2.72 6.39
CA ALA A 206 -1.40 3.12 5.64
C ALA A 206 -1.77 3.97 4.42
N CYS A 207 -2.81 3.59 3.67
CA CYS A 207 -3.34 4.34 2.53
C CYS A 207 -3.70 5.78 2.93
N ASN A 208 -4.43 5.97 4.03
CA ASN A 208 -4.78 7.30 4.53
C ASN A 208 -3.54 8.13 4.89
N MET A 209 -2.58 7.53 5.61
CA MET A 209 -1.35 8.21 6.01
C MET A 209 -0.52 8.64 4.79
N VAL A 210 -0.40 7.77 3.78
CA VAL A 210 0.29 8.07 2.52
C VAL A 210 -0.43 9.17 1.74
N PHE A 211 -1.77 9.15 1.67
CA PHE A 211 -2.52 10.20 0.97
C PHE A 211 -2.25 11.59 1.58
N TYR A 212 -2.38 11.73 2.89
CA TYR A 212 -2.10 13.02 3.55
C TYR A 212 -0.64 13.44 3.42
N PHE A 213 0.29 12.49 3.46
CA PHE A 213 1.70 12.76 3.18
C PHE A 213 1.90 13.32 1.77
N LEU A 214 1.31 12.69 0.75
CA LEU A 214 1.42 13.11 -0.65
C LEU A 214 0.80 14.50 -0.86
N VAL A 215 -0.37 14.76 -0.26
CA VAL A 215 -1.01 16.08 -0.34
C VAL A 215 -0.14 17.16 0.31
N GLY A 216 0.41 16.91 1.51
CA GLY A 216 1.28 17.86 2.19
C GLY A 216 2.61 18.10 1.45
N ASN A 217 3.32 17.03 1.11
CA ASN A 217 4.66 17.11 0.54
C ASN A 217 4.66 17.31 -0.97
N VAL A 218 3.94 16.49 -1.73
CA VAL A 218 4.02 16.55 -3.20
C VAL A 218 3.19 17.70 -3.74
N PHE A 219 1.99 17.93 -3.20
CA PHE A 219 1.14 19.02 -3.67
C PHE A 219 1.49 20.35 -2.98
N PHE A 220 1.25 20.49 -1.67
CA PHE A 220 1.38 21.78 -0.99
C PHE A 220 2.81 22.31 -0.95
N LEU A 221 3.80 21.48 -0.58
CA LEU A 221 5.19 21.97 -0.57
C LEU A 221 5.73 22.28 -1.96
N SER A 222 5.35 21.54 -3.01
CA SER A 222 5.79 21.89 -4.38
C SER A 222 5.19 23.21 -4.85
N VAL A 223 3.92 23.46 -4.52
CA VAL A 223 3.23 24.72 -4.81
C VAL A 223 3.83 25.87 -4.02
N LEU A 224 3.97 25.72 -2.69
CA LEU A 224 4.44 26.76 -1.78
C LEU A 224 5.95 27.01 -1.85
N SER A 225 6.76 26.00 -2.13
CA SER A 225 8.19 26.18 -2.42
C SER A 225 8.38 26.97 -3.71
N GLY A 226 7.37 27.01 -4.59
CA GLY A 226 7.22 27.80 -5.83
C GLY A 226 7.42 29.31 -5.65
N SER A 227 6.83 29.85 -4.59
CA SER A 227 7.09 31.18 -4.09
C SER A 227 8.11 31.10 -2.95
N LEU A 228 8.88 32.15 -2.67
CA LEU A 228 10.03 32.05 -1.76
C LEU A 228 9.60 31.59 -0.36
N LEU A 229 10.47 30.87 0.36
CA LEU A 229 10.24 30.39 1.74
C LEU A 229 9.79 31.51 2.69
N ASP A 230 10.13 32.76 2.37
CA ASP A 230 9.70 33.97 3.08
C ASP A 230 8.16 34.16 3.09
N GLU A 231 7.45 33.67 2.07
CA GLU A 231 5.99 33.77 2.00
C GLU A 231 5.26 32.82 2.96
N ILE A 232 5.88 31.69 3.34
CA ILE A 232 5.29 30.75 4.30
C ILE A 232 5.18 31.42 5.67
N GLY A 233 6.19 32.19 6.07
CA GLY A 233 6.18 32.95 7.33
C GLY A 233 5.09 34.03 7.35
N GLU A 234 4.90 34.75 6.23
CA GLU A 234 3.85 35.77 6.11
C GLU A 234 2.43 35.21 5.90
N SER A 235 2.30 34.00 5.37
CA SER A 235 0.98 33.41 5.12
C SER A 235 0.25 33.05 6.42
N PHE A 236 1.00 32.82 7.51
CA PHE A 236 0.44 32.63 8.86
C PHE A 236 0.02 33.94 9.52
N THR A 237 0.63 35.09 9.17
CA THR A 237 0.29 36.39 9.74
C THR A 237 -0.92 37.05 9.08
N HIS A 238 -1.25 36.73 7.82
CA HIS A 238 -2.43 37.25 7.12
C HIS A 238 -3.29 36.16 6.45
N PRO A 239 -4.25 35.53 7.19
CA PRO A 239 -5.05 34.41 6.67
C PRO A 239 -6.00 34.79 5.52
N LYS A 240 -6.40 36.07 5.41
CA LYS A 240 -7.31 36.55 4.35
C LYS A 240 -6.70 36.48 2.94
N SER A 241 -5.37 36.49 2.82
CA SER A 241 -4.66 36.38 1.53
C SER A 241 -4.26 34.96 1.15
N PHE A 242 -4.57 33.95 1.96
CA PHE A 242 -4.17 32.57 1.67
C PHE A 242 -4.73 32.03 0.34
N PRO A 243 -6.03 32.18 0.02
CA PRO A 243 -6.56 31.67 -1.25
C PRO A 243 -5.91 32.31 -2.49
N SER A 244 -5.69 33.63 -2.46
CA SER A 244 -5.08 34.35 -3.59
C SER A 244 -3.60 33.97 -3.77
N ARG A 245 -2.82 33.85 -2.69
CA ARG A 245 -1.44 33.37 -2.75
C ARG A 245 -1.35 31.94 -3.27
N LEU A 246 -2.23 31.06 -2.79
CA LEU A 246 -2.34 29.68 -3.26
C LEU A 246 -2.64 29.64 -4.76
N ALA A 247 -3.62 30.40 -5.24
CA ALA A 247 -3.98 30.44 -6.67
C ALA A 247 -2.84 30.94 -7.56
N SER A 248 -2.09 31.95 -7.13
CA SER A 248 -0.91 32.43 -7.86
C SER A 248 0.17 31.35 -7.94
N SER A 249 0.45 30.68 -6.83
CA SER A 249 1.49 29.65 -6.74
C SER A 249 1.14 28.39 -7.53
N VAL A 250 -0.13 27.96 -7.46
CA VAL A 250 -0.66 26.84 -8.26
C VAL A 250 -0.54 27.17 -9.75
N SER A 251 -0.94 28.38 -10.17
CA SER A 251 -0.83 28.79 -11.58
C SER A 251 0.61 28.78 -12.08
N ALA A 252 1.57 29.19 -11.25
CA ALA A 252 2.99 29.21 -11.60
C ALA A 252 3.62 27.81 -11.72
N GLN A 253 3.06 26.79 -11.07
CA GLN A 253 3.62 25.43 -11.03
C GLN A 253 2.94 24.44 -11.98
N ALA A 254 2.10 24.92 -12.91
CA ALA A 254 1.38 24.06 -13.85
C ALA A 254 2.30 23.14 -14.67
N ASP A 255 3.39 23.68 -15.23
CA ASP A 255 4.32 22.93 -16.07
C ASP A 255 5.02 21.78 -15.32
N PHE A 256 5.31 22.00 -14.04
CA PHE A 256 5.86 20.97 -13.15
C PHE A 256 4.88 19.81 -12.99
N PHE A 257 3.60 20.08 -12.70
CA PHE A 257 2.61 19.04 -12.51
C PHE A 257 2.20 18.32 -13.81
N ILE A 258 2.24 19.00 -14.96
CA ILE A 258 2.10 18.35 -16.27
C ILE A 258 3.23 17.33 -16.46
N THR A 259 4.47 17.75 -16.23
CA THR A 259 5.65 16.87 -16.35
C THR A 259 5.61 15.72 -15.34
N TYR A 260 5.15 15.99 -14.12
CA TYR A 260 4.96 14.99 -13.08
C TYR A 260 3.95 13.91 -13.50
N ILE A 261 2.74 14.29 -13.97
CA ILE A 261 1.72 13.33 -14.43
C ILE A 261 2.20 12.54 -15.64
N LEU A 262 2.88 13.19 -16.59
CA LEU A 262 3.39 12.51 -17.78
C LEU A 262 4.49 11.49 -17.42
N THR A 263 5.41 11.88 -16.54
CA THR A 263 6.48 11.01 -16.05
C THR A 263 5.90 9.85 -15.22
N ASP A 264 4.92 10.15 -14.37
CA ASP A 264 4.30 9.13 -13.53
C ASP A 264 3.48 8.15 -14.36
N GLY A 265 2.70 8.62 -15.33
CA GLY A 265 1.97 7.77 -16.25
C GLY A 265 2.89 6.92 -17.12
N LEU A 266 3.71 7.55 -17.96
CA LEU A 266 4.52 6.80 -18.93
C LEU A 266 5.55 5.91 -18.24
N SER A 267 6.37 6.48 -17.35
CA SER A 267 7.43 5.69 -16.70
C SER A 267 6.88 4.82 -15.58
N GLY A 268 5.92 5.30 -14.77
CA GLY A 268 5.36 4.53 -13.67
C GLY A 268 4.59 3.30 -14.14
N PHE A 269 3.70 3.43 -15.12
CA PHE A 269 3.00 2.26 -15.66
C PHE A 269 3.94 1.30 -16.40
N SER A 270 4.99 1.81 -17.08
CA SER A 270 6.02 0.95 -17.68
C SER A 270 6.75 0.11 -16.62
N PHE A 271 7.14 0.72 -15.50
CA PHE A 271 7.76 -0.02 -14.39
C PHE A 271 6.79 -0.96 -13.68
N GLU A 272 5.51 -0.62 -13.60
CA GLU A 272 4.48 -1.48 -13.02
C GLU A 272 4.22 -2.72 -13.90
N ILE A 273 4.24 -2.59 -15.23
CA ILE A 273 4.17 -3.75 -16.15
C ILE A 273 5.43 -4.60 -16.06
N LEU A 274 6.61 -3.97 -16.09
CA LEU A 274 7.89 -4.68 -16.10
C LEU A 274 8.13 -5.45 -14.79
N GLN A 275 7.57 -4.96 -13.68
CA GLN A 275 7.77 -5.50 -12.34
C GLN A 275 9.24 -5.87 -12.04
N PRO A 276 10.20 -4.92 -12.18
CA PRO A 276 11.62 -5.25 -12.11
C PRO A 276 12.01 -5.86 -10.76
N GLY A 277 11.35 -5.45 -9.66
CA GLY A 277 11.59 -6.03 -8.33
C GLY A 277 11.27 -7.53 -8.26
N LEU A 278 10.16 -7.97 -8.86
CA LEU A 278 9.76 -9.37 -8.89
C LEU A 278 10.68 -10.19 -9.82
N LEU A 279 11.05 -9.63 -10.97
CA LEU A 279 11.99 -10.27 -11.90
C LEU A 279 13.38 -10.44 -11.29
N ILE A 280 13.91 -9.41 -10.63
CA ILE A 280 15.21 -9.46 -9.95
C ILE A 280 15.15 -10.46 -8.80
N TRP A 281 14.10 -10.44 -7.98
CA TRP A 281 13.92 -11.41 -6.89
C TRP A 281 13.86 -12.85 -7.42
N HIS A 282 13.11 -13.08 -8.50
CA HIS A 282 13.07 -14.38 -9.16
C HIS A 282 14.45 -14.79 -9.66
N ALA A 283 15.18 -13.90 -10.34
CA ALA A 283 16.52 -14.17 -10.85
C ALA A 283 17.50 -14.54 -9.72
N ILE A 284 17.49 -13.79 -8.61
CA ILE A 284 18.30 -14.08 -7.43
C ILE A 284 17.91 -15.42 -6.82
N LYS A 285 16.61 -15.68 -6.64
CA LYS A 285 16.12 -16.95 -6.09
C LYS A 285 16.50 -18.14 -6.96
N SER A 286 16.28 -18.03 -8.27
CA SER A 286 16.63 -19.08 -9.25
C SER A 286 18.12 -19.40 -9.23
N ASN A 287 18.97 -18.39 -9.02
CA ASN A 287 20.42 -18.55 -8.96
C ASN A 287 20.94 -19.05 -7.60
N THR A 288 20.20 -18.84 -6.50
CA THR A 288 20.67 -19.12 -5.13
C THR A 288 20.01 -20.34 -4.49
N PHE A 289 18.72 -20.54 -4.74
CA PHE A 289 17.93 -21.68 -4.26
C PHE A 289 17.60 -22.56 -5.47
N GLY A 290 18.32 -23.68 -5.62
CA GLY A 290 18.22 -24.57 -6.78
C GLY A 290 16.79 -24.91 -7.20
N ARG A 291 16.64 -25.22 -8.49
CA ARG A 291 15.40 -25.46 -9.28
C ARG A 291 14.34 -26.43 -8.73
N ARG A 292 14.42 -26.95 -7.51
CA ARG A 292 13.67 -28.14 -7.05
C ARG A 292 12.70 -27.97 -5.88
N GLY A 293 12.49 -26.77 -5.35
CA GLY A 293 11.43 -26.54 -4.35
C GLY A 293 10.15 -26.07 -5.00
N GLU A 294 9.02 -26.73 -4.70
CA GLU A 294 7.68 -26.47 -5.22
C GLU A 294 7.38 -25.00 -5.51
N LYS A 295 6.65 -24.80 -6.63
CA LYS A 295 6.05 -23.53 -7.02
C LYS A 295 4.96 -23.18 -6.00
N ASN A 296 5.34 -22.76 -4.80
CA ASN A 296 4.49 -21.86 -4.05
C ASN A 296 4.63 -20.51 -4.74
N PRO A 297 3.68 -20.09 -5.61
CA PRO A 297 3.72 -18.74 -6.14
C PRO A 297 3.74 -17.83 -4.91
N TYR A 298 4.75 -16.99 -4.80
CA TYR A 298 4.69 -15.92 -3.81
C TYR A 298 3.45 -15.12 -4.16
N LEU A 299 2.42 -15.23 -3.31
CA LEU A 299 1.17 -14.52 -3.47
C LEU A 299 1.47 -13.03 -3.29
N TYR A 300 1.65 -12.34 -4.41
CA TYR A 300 1.87 -10.91 -4.39
C TYR A 300 0.49 -10.25 -4.44
N SER A 301 0.10 -9.67 -3.31
CA SER A 301 -1.11 -8.86 -3.26
C SER A 301 -0.87 -7.50 -3.92
N LEU A 302 -1.88 -6.99 -4.61
CA LEU A 302 -1.87 -5.63 -5.14
C LEU A 302 -1.61 -4.64 -3.97
N PRO A 303 -0.57 -3.79 -4.03
CA PRO A 303 -0.25 -2.90 -2.93
C PRO A 303 -1.21 -1.69 -2.89
N TYR A 304 -2.42 -1.90 -2.36
CA TYR A 304 -3.49 -0.90 -2.28
C TYR A 304 -3.03 0.38 -1.58
N PHE A 305 -2.28 0.24 -0.49
CA PHE A 305 -1.74 1.36 0.29
C PHE A 305 -0.80 2.29 -0.50
N ARG A 306 -0.24 1.84 -1.63
CA ARG A 306 0.61 2.64 -2.53
C ARG A 306 -0.18 3.20 -3.71
N ILE A 307 -0.97 2.35 -4.36
CA ILE A 307 -1.64 2.67 -5.62
C ILE A 307 -2.79 3.66 -5.42
N ILE A 308 -3.65 3.41 -4.43
CA ILE A 308 -4.84 4.24 -4.18
C ILE A 308 -4.45 5.71 -3.88
N PRO A 309 -3.50 6.00 -2.98
CA PRO A 309 -3.09 7.38 -2.70
C PRO A 309 -2.46 8.09 -3.89
N MET A 310 -1.66 7.39 -4.70
CA MET A 310 -1.01 7.96 -5.89
C MET A 310 -2.03 8.38 -6.94
N ILE A 311 -2.99 7.49 -7.26
CA ILE A 311 -4.08 7.81 -8.19
C ILE A 311 -4.94 8.95 -7.64
N SER A 312 -5.23 8.93 -6.33
CA SER A 312 -6.01 9.98 -5.67
C SER A 312 -5.31 11.35 -5.68
N LEU A 313 -3.97 11.37 -5.59
CA LEU A 313 -3.19 12.58 -5.77
C LEU A 313 -3.29 13.11 -7.21
N SER A 314 -3.22 12.24 -8.21
CA SER A 314 -3.40 12.63 -9.61
C SER A 314 -4.81 13.19 -9.88
N VAL A 315 -5.85 12.61 -9.26
CA VAL A 315 -7.22 13.18 -9.27
C VAL A 315 -7.22 14.57 -8.62
N LEU A 316 -6.57 14.73 -7.46
CA LEU A 316 -6.49 16.01 -6.77
C LEU A 316 -5.82 17.11 -7.62
N ILE A 317 -4.68 16.79 -8.23
CA ILE A 317 -3.98 17.69 -9.15
C ILE A 317 -4.92 18.02 -10.33
N GLY A 318 -5.52 17.01 -10.95
CA GLY A 318 -6.47 17.18 -12.04
C GLY A 318 -7.61 18.14 -11.75
N MET A 319 -8.26 17.95 -10.60
CA MET A 319 -9.39 18.79 -10.18
C MET A 319 -8.95 20.24 -9.92
N VAL A 320 -7.83 20.45 -9.23
CA VAL A 320 -7.32 21.81 -8.98
C VAL A 320 -6.94 22.51 -10.29
N TYR A 321 -6.24 21.82 -11.19
CA TYR A 321 -5.77 22.39 -12.45
C TYR A 321 -6.83 22.46 -13.54
N ALA A 322 -7.98 21.79 -13.41
CA ALA A 322 -9.10 21.89 -14.36
C ALA A 322 -9.52 23.35 -14.61
N VAL A 323 -9.50 24.18 -13.56
CA VAL A 323 -9.86 25.60 -13.62
C VAL A 323 -8.67 26.50 -13.97
N VAL A 324 -7.46 26.11 -13.56
CA VAL A 324 -6.24 26.92 -13.68
C VAL A 324 -5.56 26.74 -15.04
N ALA A 325 -5.32 25.49 -15.44
CA ALA A 325 -4.63 25.11 -16.68
C ALA A 325 -5.34 23.88 -17.31
N PRO A 326 -6.40 24.09 -18.11
CA PRO A 326 -7.22 23.01 -18.66
C PRO A 326 -6.44 22.05 -19.57
N LEU A 327 -5.30 22.49 -20.11
CA LEU A 327 -4.42 21.68 -20.96
C LEU A 327 -3.86 20.45 -20.22
N LEU A 328 -3.89 20.42 -18.89
CA LEU A 328 -3.51 19.25 -18.08
C LEU A 328 -4.53 18.10 -18.21
N LEU A 329 -5.81 18.40 -18.47
CA LEU A 329 -6.89 17.40 -18.46
C LEU A 329 -6.74 16.31 -19.53
N PRO A 330 -6.41 16.60 -20.81
CA PRO A 330 -6.17 15.55 -21.80
C PRO A 330 -5.05 14.59 -21.39
N PHE A 331 -3.95 15.10 -20.81
CA PHE A 331 -2.86 14.26 -20.31
C PHE A 331 -3.30 13.37 -19.16
N LEU A 332 -4.14 13.90 -18.26
CA LEU A 332 -4.70 13.14 -17.15
C LEU A 332 -5.69 12.06 -17.60
N ILE A 333 -6.50 12.32 -18.62
CA ILE A 333 -7.37 11.30 -19.23
C ILE A 333 -6.51 10.19 -19.83
N GLY A 334 -5.46 10.54 -20.58
CA GLY A 334 -4.49 9.57 -21.09
C GLY A 334 -3.85 8.74 -19.98
N TYR A 335 -3.48 9.37 -18.87
CA TYR A 335 -2.99 8.68 -17.66
C TYR A 335 -3.99 7.66 -17.13
N PHE A 336 -5.27 8.01 -16.98
CA PHE A 336 -6.28 7.06 -16.50
C PHE A 336 -6.57 5.93 -17.49
N CYS A 337 -6.61 6.21 -18.80
CA CYS A 337 -6.79 5.19 -19.82
C CYS A 337 -5.64 4.17 -19.83
N LEU A 338 -4.40 4.65 -19.78
CA LEU A 338 -3.22 3.78 -19.68
C LEU A 338 -3.23 2.98 -18.38
N GLY A 339 -3.49 3.64 -17.25
CA GLY A 339 -3.58 2.97 -15.95
C GLY A 339 -4.65 1.89 -15.91
N TYR A 340 -5.81 2.12 -16.53
CA TYR A 340 -6.89 1.13 -16.62
C TYR A 340 -6.43 -0.14 -17.35
N VAL A 341 -5.80 0.01 -18.53
CA VAL A 341 -5.29 -1.12 -19.34
C VAL A 341 -4.17 -1.86 -18.61
N VAL A 342 -3.27 -1.14 -17.93
CA VAL A 342 -2.19 -1.76 -17.17
C VAL A 342 -2.72 -2.54 -15.98
N TYR A 343 -3.54 -1.92 -15.13
CA TYR A 343 -3.99 -2.58 -13.91
C TYR A 343 -4.98 -3.71 -14.16
N ILE A 344 -5.82 -3.67 -15.21
CA ILE A 344 -6.69 -4.80 -15.54
C ILE A 344 -5.86 -6.04 -15.90
N ASN A 345 -4.84 -5.87 -16.75
CA ASN A 345 -3.94 -6.97 -17.12
C ASN A 345 -3.20 -7.52 -15.88
N GLN A 346 -2.75 -6.63 -15.00
CA GLN A 346 -1.99 -7.05 -13.81
C GLN A 346 -2.86 -7.76 -12.77
N ILE A 347 -4.11 -7.32 -12.60
CA ILE A 347 -5.07 -7.97 -11.69
C ILE A 347 -5.48 -9.34 -12.22
N GLU A 348 -5.59 -9.52 -13.53
CA GLU A 348 -5.95 -10.80 -14.14
C GLU A 348 -4.79 -11.81 -14.15
N ASP A 349 -3.58 -11.38 -14.52
CA ASP A 349 -2.46 -12.29 -14.78
C ASP A 349 -1.48 -12.48 -13.61
N VAL A 350 -1.36 -11.49 -12.70
CA VAL A 350 -0.24 -11.44 -11.75
C VAL A 350 -0.67 -11.39 -10.29
N TYR A 351 -1.63 -10.54 -9.94
CA TYR A 351 -1.99 -10.30 -8.55
C TYR A 351 -3.01 -11.29 -8.03
N ASP A 352 -2.79 -11.80 -6.81
CA ASP A 352 -3.75 -12.67 -6.13
C ASP A 352 -4.47 -11.92 -4.99
N THR A 353 -5.75 -12.23 -4.80
CA THR A 353 -6.59 -11.64 -3.76
C THR A 353 -6.36 -12.35 -2.43
N VAL A 354 -5.50 -11.76 -1.59
CA VAL A 354 -5.14 -12.33 -0.28
C VAL A 354 -6.29 -12.24 0.73
N TYR A 355 -7.14 -11.23 0.60
CA TYR A 355 -8.29 -10.97 1.45
C TYR A 355 -9.36 -10.18 0.69
N GLU A 356 -10.63 -10.34 1.09
CA GLU A 356 -11.73 -9.56 0.53
C GLU A 356 -12.15 -8.42 1.48
N THR A 357 -12.14 -7.18 0.98
CA THR A 357 -12.54 -6.00 1.76
C THR A 357 -13.96 -5.52 1.49
N CYS A 358 -14.70 -6.16 0.58
CA CYS A 358 -16.09 -5.80 0.23
C CYS A 358 -16.33 -4.29 0.00
N GLY A 359 -15.36 -3.58 -0.59
CA GLY A 359 -15.47 -2.14 -0.87
C GLY A 359 -15.19 -1.19 0.31
N GLU A 360 -14.60 -1.65 1.43
CA GLU A 360 -14.25 -0.80 2.59
C GLU A 360 -13.36 0.41 2.25
N TYR A 361 -12.63 0.39 1.12
CA TYR A 361 -11.82 1.52 0.64
C TYR A 361 -12.65 2.70 0.11
N TRP A 362 -13.89 2.47 -0.33
CA TRP A 362 -14.69 3.46 -1.05
C TRP A 362 -14.99 4.74 -0.24
N PRO A 363 -15.37 4.68 1.05
CA PRO A 363 -15.59 5.89 1.85
C PRO A 363 -14.34 6.78 1.94
N TYR A 364 -13.15 6.18 1.95
CA TYR A 364 -11.88 6.92 1.99
C TYR A 364 -11.57 7.57 0.63
N ILE A 365 -11.77 6.84 -0.47
CA ILE A 365 -11.61 7.38 -1.83
C ILE A 365 -12.58 8.56 -2.05
N HIS A 366 -13.84 8.41 -1.62
CA HIS A 366 -14.83 9.49 -1.66
C HIS A 366 -14.35 10.74 -0.89
N LEU A 367 -13.77 10.54 0.30
CA LEU A 367 -13.18 11.64 1.08
C LEU A 367 -12.02 12.31 0.33
N TYR A 368 -11.15 11.55 -0.34
CA TYR A 368 -10.03 12.11 -1.11
C TYR A 368 -10.52 12.97 -2.29
N ILE A 369 -11.55 12.50 -3.01
CA ILE A 369 -12.19 13.25 -4.10
C ILE A 369 -12.84 14.53 -3.57
N LEU A 370 -13.50 14.47 -2.40
CA LEU A 370 -14.07 15.66 -1.78
C LEU A 370 -13.00 16.67 -1.36
N ILE A 371 -11.87 16.21 -0.81
CA ILE A 371 -10.72 17.07 -0.50
C ILE A 371 -10.22 17.77 -1.77
N ALA A 372 -10.12 17.04 -2.89
CA ALA A 372 -9.75 17.60 -4.19
C ALA A 372 -10.73 18.69 -4.68
N ILE A 373 -12.04 18.45 -4.57
CA ILE A 373 -13.08 19.42 -4.95
C ILE A 373 -13.03 20.66 -4.06
N ILE A 374 -12.89 20.49 -2.75
CA ILE A 374 -12.75 21.60 -1.79
C ILE A 374 -11.53 22.44 -2.13
N LEU A 375 -10.40 21.79 -2.43
CA LEU A 375 -9.16 22.48 -2.78
C LEU A 375 -9.26 23.23 -4.13
N MET A 376 -9.94 22.64 -5.11
CA MET A 376 -10.29 23.32 -6.37
C MET A 376 -11.12 24.58 -6.12
N GLN A 377 -12.15 24.50 -5.28
CA GLN A 377 -13.02 25.65 -4.96
C GLN A 377 -12.26 26.75 -4.20
N ILE A 378 -11.40 26.40 -3.25
CA ILE A 378 -10.52 27.36 -2.54
C ILE A 378 -9.59 28.06 -3.54
N THR A 379 -8.98 27.29 -4.45
CA THR A 379 -8.09 27.84 -5.49
C THR A 379 -8.87 28.75 -6.45
N MET A 380 -10.11 28.39 -6.79
CA MET A 380 -10.99 29.18 -7.66
C MET A 380 -11.38 30.53 -7.03
N ILE A 381 -11.70 30.54 -5.73
CA ILE A 381 -11.91 31.77 -4.94
C ILE A 381 -10.67 32.66 -5.04
N GLY A 382 -9.49 32.09 -4.83
CA GLY A 382 -8.21 32.78 -4.97
C GLY A 382 -7.97 33.38 -6.36
N LEU A 383 -8.23 32.59 -7.41
CA LEU A 383 -8.01 32.98 -8.81
C LEU A 383 -8.92 34.14 -9.23
N PHE A 384 -10.20 34.10 -8.87
CA PHE A 384 -11.14 35.20 -9.15
C PHE A 384 -10.85 36.46 -8.34
N GLY A 385 -10.36 36.29 -7.10
CA GLY A 385 -9.83 37.38 -6.29
C GLY A 385 -8.66 38.10 -6.97
N LEU A 386 -7.68 37.33 -7.49
CA LEU A 386 -6.54 37.87 -8.25
C LEU A 386 -6.96 38.60 -9.53
N LYS A 387 -7.97 38.09 -10.25
CA LYS A 387 -8.48 38.70 -11.48
C LYS A 387 -9.41 39.91 -11.25
N ALA A 388 -9.46 40.45 -10.02
CA ALA A 388 -10.30 41.57 -9.63
C ALA A 388 -11.79 41.39 -9.98
N LYS A 389 -12.30 40.14 -9.92
CA LYS A 389 -13.73 39.81 -10.13
C LYS A 389 -14.37 39.34 -8.82
N PRO A 390 -14.64 40.25 -7.86
CA PRO A 390 -15.12 39.88 -6.52
C PRO A 390 -16.50 39.20 -6.55
N ALA A 391 -17.37 39.57 -7.49
CA ALA A 391 -18.68 38.94 -7.66
C ALA A 391 -18.59 37.42 -7.93
N ALA A 392 -17.65 37.00 -8.79
CA ALA A 392 -17.43 35.58 -9.09
C ALA A 392 -16.82 34.81 -7.90
N SER A 393 -15.91 35.46 -7.16
CA SER A 393 -15.34 34.88 -5.93
C SER A 393 -16.42 34.65 -4.86
N ILE A 394 -17.29 35.64 -4.64
CA ILE A 394 -18.38 35.53 -3.66
C ILE A 394 -19.39 34.45 -4.09
N SER A 395 -19.71 34.36 -5.38
CA SER A 395 -20.60 33.31 -5.92
C SER A 395 -20.07 31.88 -5.74
N THR A 396 -18.77 31.71 -5.50
CA THR A 396 -18.15 30.39 -5.29
C THR A 396 -18.30 29.91 -3.84
N ILE A 397 -18.51 30.81 -2.88
CA ILE A 397 -18.63 30.46 -1.45
C ILE A 397 -19.85 29.54 -1.17
N PRO A 398 -21.06 29.81 -1.71
CA PRO A 398 -22.19 28.89 -1.57
C PRO A 398 -21.91 27.48 -2.10
N LEU A 399 -21.13 27.36 -3.18
CA LEU A 399 -20.77 26.07 -3.77
C LEU A 399 -19.91 25.23 -2.82
N LEU A 400 -18.98 25.88 -2.10
CA LEU A 400 -18.17 25.23 -1.06
C LEU A 400 -19.03 24.73 0.10
N LEU A 401 -19.98 25.55 0.56
CA LEU A 401 -20.92 25.15 1.60
C LEU A 401 -21.78 23.96 1.17
N PHE A 402 -22.31 23.99 -0.06
CA PHE A 402 -23.08 22.87 -0.62
C PHE A 402 -22.27 21.57 -0.68
N THR A 403 -20.98 21.66 -1.04
CA THR A 403 -20.07 20.50 -1.08
C THR A 403 -19.87 19.89 0.31
N LEU A 404 -19.71 20.72 1.34
CA LEU A 404 -19.60 20.27 2.73
C LEU A 404 -20.91 19.66 3.24
N MET A 405 -22.06 20.28 2.93
CA MET A 405 -23.37 19.73 3.26
C MET A 405 -23.62 18.39 2.57
N PHE A 406 -23.21 18.25 1.31
CA PHE A 406 -23.30 17.00 0.56
C PHE A 406 -22.45 15.89 1.20
N ASN A 407 -21.22 16.19 1.64
CA ASN A 407 -20.39 15.23 2.37
C ASN A 407 -21.06 14.75 3.65
N GLU A 408 -21.60 15.67 4.45
CA GLU A 408 -22.30 15.31 5.69
C GLU A 408 -23.58 14.51 5.43
N TYR A 409 -24.30 14.81 4.35
CA TYR A 409 -25.41 14.00 3.88
C TYR A 409 -24.95 12.58 3.52
N CYS A 410 -23.89 12.46 2.72
CA CYS A 410 -23.34 11.16 2.30
C CYS A 410 -22.84 10.33 3.49
N LYS A 411 -22.14 10.95 4.45
CA LYS A 411 -21.71 10.29 5.67
C LYS A 411 -22.88 9.77 6.49
N LYS A 412 -23.93 10.57 6.69
CA LYS A 412 -25.09 10.14 7.46
C LYS A 412 -25.91 9.06 6.74
N ARG A 413 -26.00 9.12 5.40
CA ARG A 413 -26.87 8.24 4.62
C ARG A 413 -26.20 6.93 4.18
N PHE A 414 -24.96 6.97 3.70
CA PHE A 414 -24.30 5.85 3.03
C PHE A 414 -23.18 5.20 3.83
N LEU A 415 -22.46 5.95 4.68
CA LEU A 415 -21.37 5.39 5.48
C LEU A 415 -21.80 4.20 6.36
N PRO A 416 -22.99 4.19 6.99
CA PRO A 416 -23.43 3.05 7.79
C PRO A 416 -23.47 1.74 6.99
N SER A 417 -23.79 1.78 5.69
CA SER A 417 -23.89 0.61 4.82
C SER A 417 -22.54 -0.07 4.55
N PHE A 418 -21.41 0.64 4.70
CA PHE A 418 -20.07 0.07 4.54
C PHE A 418 -19.53 -0.58 5.83
N HIS A 419 -20.09 -0.23 6.98
CA HIS A 419 -19.61 -0.73 8.29
C HIS A 419 -20.55 -1.73 8.95
N HIS A 420 -21.85 -1.66 8.63
CA HIS A 420 -22.87 -2.51 9.23
C HIS A 420 -23.46 -3.41 8.16
N TYR A 421 -23.45 -4.70 8.43
CA TYR A 421 -24.12 -5.67 7.59
C TYR A 421 -25.63 -5.57 7.77
N SER A 422 -26.38 -5.51 6.65
CA SER A 422 -27.84 -5.39 6.67
C SER A 422 -28.48 -6.63 7.30
N ILE A 423 -29.35 -6.41 8.28
CA ILE A 423 -30.10 -7.47 8.97
C ILE A 423 -31.01 -8.22 7.98
N GLN A 424 -31.65 -7.50 7.06
CA GLN A 424 -32.49 -8.11 6.04
C GLN A 424 -31.69 -9.09 5.17
N ASN A 425 -30.54 -8.65 4.66
CA ASN A 425 -29.67 -9.50 3.86
C ASN A 425 -29.11 -10.68 4.68
N ALA A 426 -28.93 -10.52 5.99
CA ALA A 426 -28.52 -11.61 6.85
C ALA A 426 -29.57 -12.73 6.90
N VAL A 427 -30.84 -12.36 7.10
CA VAL A 427 -31.95 -13.31 7.13
C VAL A 427 -32.16 -13.97 5.77
N GLU A 428 -32.17 -13.20 4.68
CA GLU A 428 -32.34 -13.75 3.33
C GLU A 428 -31.23 -14.75 2.98
N ASN A 429 -29.97 -14.47 3.34
CA ASN A 429 -28.88 -15.40 3.12
C ASN A 429 -28.94 -16.63 4.04
N ASP A 430 -29.37 -16.47 5.28
CA ASP A 430 -29.61 -17.61 6.18
C ASP A 430 -30.69 -18.55 5.60
N GLU A 431 -31.77 -18.01 5.04
CA GLU A 431 -32.82 -18.80 4.37
C GLU A 431 -32.31 -19.53 3.11
N LEU A 432 -31.42 -18.90 2.35
CA LEU A 432 -30.79 -19.52 1.18
C LEU A 432 -29.88 -20.69 1.58
N ASP A 433 -29.09 -20.54 2.65
CA ASP A 433 -28.23 -21.60 3.18
C ASP A 433 -29.03 -22.80 3.71
N VAL A 434 -30.21 -22.55 4.29
CA VAL A 434 -31.14 -23.62 4.69
C VAL A 434 -31.68 -24.37 3.47
N LYS A 435 -32.09 -23.63 2.42
CA LYS A 435 -32.60 -24.22 1.18
C LYS A 435 -31.54 -25.02 0.42
N SER A 436 -30.28 -24.61 0.48
CA SER A 436 -29.17 -25.29 -0.19
C SER A 436 -28.59 -26.47 0.60
N GLY A 437 -29.01 -26.66 1.87
CA GLY A 437 -28.50 -27.73 2.74
C GLY A 437 -27.04 -27.54 3.19
N GLN A 438 -26.46 -26.35 2.99
CA GLN A 438 -25.04 -26.07 3.29
C GLN A 438 -24.77 -25.64 4.74
N MET A 439 -25.82 -25.43 5.53
CA MET A 439 -25.75 -24.99 6.93
C MET A 439 -24.76 -25.81 7.76
N GLU A 440 -24.91 -27.14 7.84
CA GLU A 440 -24.09 -27.97 8.74
C GLU A 440 -22.62 -28.00 8.34
N VAL A 441 -22.33 -28.12 7.04
CA VAL A 441 -20.97 -28.10 6.48
C VAL A 441 -20.28 -26.76 6.78
N ASN A 442 -21.01 -25.65 6.65
CA ASN A 442 -20.47 -24.32 6.95
C ASN A 442 -20.12 -24.17 8.44
N HIS A 443 -20.92 -24.75 9.34
CA HIS A 443 -20.63 -24.68 10.78
C HIS A 443 -19.35 -25.42 11.16
N GLU A 444 -19.14 -26.64 10.66
CA GLU A 444 -17.92 -27.41 10.93
C GLU A 444 -16.66 -26.70 10.39
N ASN A 445 -16.77 -26.13 9.18
CA ASN A 445 -15.68 -25.37 8.57
C ASN A 445 -15.29 -24.13 9.38
N VAL A 446 -16.28 -23.39 9.92
CA VAL A 446 -16.04 -22.15 10.67
C VAL A 446 -15.34 -22.41 12.00
N ILE A 447 -15.66 -23.51 12.70
CA ILE A 447 -15.00 -23.88 13.97
C ILE A 447 -13.49 -24.03 13.77
N ASN A 448 -13.08 -24.64 12.66
CA ASN A 448 -11.66 -24.86 12.35
C ASN A 448 -10.97 -23.65 11.70
N ALA A 449 -11.74 -22.69 11.17
CA ALA A 449 -11.21 -21.58 10.40
C ALA A 449 -10.40 -20.58 11.24
N TYR A 450 -10.86 -20.26 12.44
CA TYR A 450 -10.24 -19.27 13.34
C TYR A 450 -9.17 -19.87 14.27
N CYS A 451 -8.43 -20.87 13.79
CA CYS A 451 -7.28 -21.41 14.50
C CYS A 451 -5.99 -20.62 14.16
N PRO A 452 -5.27 -20.06 15.16
CA PRO A 452 -4.01 -19.37 14.96
C PRO A 452 -3.02 -20.23 14.17
N PRO A 453 -2.25 -19.66 13.22
CA PRO A 453 -1.26 -20.42 12.45
C PRO A 453 -0.23 -21.16 13.34
N CYS A 454 0.06 -20.62 14.52
CA CYS A 454 0.98 -21.23 15.49
C CYS A 454 0.41 -22.46 16.22
N LEU A 455 -0.89 -22.73 16.15
CA LEU A 455 -1.53 -23.90 16.78
C LEU A 455 -1.95 -24.97 15.76
N ARG A 456 -1.78 -24.71 14.47
CA ARG A 456 -2.07 -25.70 13.42
C ARG A 456 -1.04 -26.83 13.46
N PRO A 457 -1.45 -28.09 13.19
CA PRO A 457 -0.52 -29.20 13.13
C PRO A 457 0.52 -28.94 12.03
N VAL A 458 1.79 -29.15 12.39
CA VAL A 458 2.90 -28.98 11.47
C VAL A 458 2.97 -30.21 10.56
N ASN A 459 2.24 -30.18 9.44
CA ASN A 459 2.29 -31.21 8.42
C ASN A 459 3.30 -30.80 7.33
N PHE A 460 4.43 -31.50 7.27
CA PHE A 460 5.42 -31.38 6.18
C PHE A 460 5.25 -32.45 5.09
N LEU A 461 4.25 -33.33 5.22
CA LEU A 461 3.91 -34.27 4.16
C LEU A 461 3.05 -33.54 3.12
N GLU A 462 3.47 -33.69 1.87
CA GLU A 462 2.90 -33.11 0.66
C GLU A 462 1.39 -32.88 0.78
N SER A 463 1.00 -31.61 0.64
CA SER A 463 -0.38 -31.26 0.35
C SER A 463 -0.68 -31.80 -1.05
N ASP A 464 -1.17 -33.04 -1.13
CA ASP A 464 -1.91 -33.50 -2.30
C ASP A 464 -2.87 -32.39 -2.71
N SER A 465 -2.74 -31.98 -3.97
CA SER A 465 -3.43 -30.85 -4.58
C SER A 465 -4.87 -30.75 -4.12
N SER A 466 -5.15 -29.80 -3.22
CA SER A 466 -6.52 -29.38 -2.93
C SER A 466 -7.12 -28.88 -4.24
N SER A 467 -8.03 -29.71 -4.75
CA SER A 467 -8.88 -29.48 -5.91
C SER A 467 -9.34 -28.02 -5.96
N LYS A 468 -8.91 -27.31 -7.00
CA LYS A 468 -9.56 -26.08 -7.46
C LYS A 468 -10.97 -26.45 -7.95
N GLN A 469 -11.94 -26.48 -7.05
CA GLN A 469 -13.35 -26.39 -7.43
C GLN A 469 -13.82 -24.96 -7.16
N PRO A 470 -14.12 -24.16 -8.20
CA PRO A 470 -14.78 -22.88 -8.00
C PRO A 470 -16.22 -23.14 -7.51
N LEU A 471 -16.57 -22.55 -6.37
CA LEU A 471 -17.96 -22.33 -5.96
C LEU A 471 -18.56 -21.27 -6.92
N VAL A 472 -18.91 -21.72 -8.12
CA VAL A 472 -19.84 -21.02 -9.02
C VAL A 472 -20.96 -22.00 -9.29
N SER A 473 -22.04 -21.88 -8.51
CA SER A 473 -23.34 -22.38 -8.94
C SER A 473 -23.87 -21.42 -10.00
N SER A 474 -23.75 -21.82 -11.26
CA SER A 474 -24.51 -21.22 -12.35
C SER A 474 -26.00 -21.41 -12.10
N SER A 475 -26.74 -20.30 -12.03
CA SER A 475 -28.10 -20.23 -12.53
C SER A 475 -28.23 -18.98 -13.38
#